data_AF-A0A950D719-F1
#
_entry.id   AF-A0A950D719-F1
#
_cell.length_a   1.000
_cell.length_b   1.000
_cell.length_c   1.000
_cell.angle_alpha   90.00
_cell.angle_beta   90.00
_cell.angle_gamma   90.00
#
_symmetry.space_group_name_H-M   'P 1'
#
loop_
_entity.id
_entity.type
_entity.pdbx_description
1 polymer ?
#
loop_
_entity_poly.entity_id
_entity_poly.type
_entity_poly.pdbx_seq_one_letter_code
_entity_poly.pdbx_strand_id
1 'polypeptide(L)'
;MRTGSHKNALFKGDHRKEFTWFSLGAANPLISMGADRAARQILSAARRRRSDLTVTVPARFAVVAHAVFPNMVARVMKIVARLLPAMPAQGGDEAHTGWESQSRLSPSFLTALADRATEKFNERW
;
A
#
# COMPACT_ATOMS: atom_id res chain seq x y z
N MET A 1 -0.21 -3.89 4.30
CA MET A 1 0.81 -4.11 5.35
C MET A 1 2.19 -4.10 4.69
N ARG A 2 3.27 -3.83 5.43
CA ARG A 2 4.66 -3.93 4.94
C ARG A 2 5.13 -5.37 5.07
N THR A 3 4.93 -6.15 4.02
CA THR A 3 5.39 -7.53 3.86
C THR A 3 6.51 -7.65 2.82
N GLY A 4 6.67 -6.66 1.93
CA GLY A 4 7.64 -6.72 0.85
C GLY A 4 7.11 -7.34 -0.46
N SER A 5 5.87 -7.85 -0.45
CA SER A 5 5.24 -8.52 -1.60
C SER A 5 4.99 -7.63 -2.84
N HIS A 6 5.19 -6.31 -2.73
CA HIS A 6 5.12 -5.40 -3.88
C HIS A 6 6.05 -5.79 -5.05
N LYS A 7 7.13 -6.53 -4.79
CA LYS A 7 8.03 -7.07 -5.83
C LYS A 7 7.39 -8.22 -6.63
N ASN A 8 6.50 -8.99 -6.00
CA ASN A 8 5.81 -10.15 -6.57
C ASN A 8 4.39 -9.83 -7.06
N ALA A 9 3.91 -8.61 -6.81
CA ALA A 9 2.62 -8.16 -7.31
C ALA A 9 2.64 -7.99 -8.83
N LEU A 10 1.51 -8.28 -9.46
CA LEU A 10 1.30 -8.10 -10.89
C LEU A 10 0.69 -6.71 -11.15
N PHE A 11 1.27 -5.99 -12.09
CA PHE A 11 0.86 -4.65 -12.53
C PHE A 11 0.49 -4.70 -14.00
N LYS A 12 -0.48 -3.87 -14.38
CA LYS A 12 -0.99 -3.78 -15.75
C LYS A 12 -0.87 -2.33 -16.23
N GLY A 13 -1.22 -2.04 -17.47
CA GLY A 13 -1.14 -0.68 -18.00
C GLY A 13 0.25 -0.06 -17.93
N ASP A 14 0.38 1.12 -17.33
CA ASP A 14 1.68 1.77 -17.08
C ASP A 14 2.35 1.17 -15.84
N HIS A 15 2.78 -0.09 -15.99
CA HIS A 15 3.24 -0.96 -14.92
C HIS A 15 4.33 -0.32 -14.04
N ARG A 16 5.22 0.51 -14.62
CA ARG A 16 6.25 1.24 -13.86
C ARG A 16 5.68 2.32 -12.96
N LYS A 17 4.72 3.10 -13.43
CA LYS A 17 4.05 4.13 -12.61
C LYS A 17 3.16 3.49 -11.56
N GLU A 18 2.44 2.42 -11.92
CA GLU A 18 1.62 1.65 -10.98
C GLU A 18 2.47 1.05 -9.86
N PHE A 19 3.58 0.39 -10.22
CA PHE A 19 4.54 -0.14 -9.25
C PHE A 19 5.10 0.95 -8.34
N THR A 20 5.46 2.11 -8.88
CA THR A 20 5.99 3.23 -8.09
C THR A 20 4.96 3.78 -7.10
N TRP A 21 3.72 4.00 -7.55
CA TRP A 21 2.64 4.47 -6.68
C TRP A 21 2.35 3.46 -5.57
N PHE A 22 2.28 2.18 -5.92
CA PHE A 22 2.03 1.10 -4.98
C PHE A 22 3.17 0.92 -3.98
N SER A 23 4.43 0.92 -4.43
CA SER A 23 5.60 0.72 -3.57
C SER A 23 5.78 1.87 -2.56
N LEU A 24 5.55 3.12 -2.99
CA LEU A 24 5.56 4.29 -2.11
C LEU A 24 4.45 4.21 -1.04
N GLY A 25 3.22 3.87 -1.44
CA GLY A 25 2.11 3.69 -0.51
C GLY A 25 2.36 2.54 0.47
N ALA A 26 2.88 1.42 -0.02
CA ALA A 26 3.21 0.25 0.78
C ALA A 26 4.33 0.55 1.78
N ALA A 27 5.33 1.37 1.44
CA ALA A 27 6.45 1.71 2.31
C ALA A 27 6.13 2.77 3.37
N ASN A 28 5.11 3.61 3.16
CA ASN A 28 4.82 4.74 4.05
C ASN A 28 4.38 4.29 5.47
N PRO A 29 5.14 4.64 6.54
CA PRO A 29 4.85 4.22 7.91
C PRO A 29 3.56 4.77 8.50
N LEU A 30 3.03 5.86 7.94
CA LEU A 30 1.76 6.45 8.35
C LEU A 30 0.58 5.63 7.82
N ILE A 31 0.64 5.20 6.56
CA ILE A 31 -0.51 4.60 5.87
C ILE A 31 -0.48 3.07 6.01
N SER A 32 0.72 2.48 6.09
CA SER A 32 0.89 1.04 6.21
C SER A 32 1.38 0.61 7.60
N MET A 33 1.28 -0.68 7.91
CA MET A 33 1.76 -1.28 9.16
C MET A 33 2.71 -2.43 8.88
N GLY A 34 3.77 -2.58 9.68
CA GLY A 34 4.67 -3.74 9.64
C GLY A 34 3.96 -5.06 9.96
N ALA A 35 4.29 -6.12 9.22
CA ALA A 35 3.60 -7.41 9.33
C ALA A 35 3.63 -8.01 10.74
N ASP A 36 4.76 -7.95 11.46
CA ASP A 36 4.84 -8.48 12.84
C ASP A 36 3.90 -7.75 13.81
N ARG A 37 3.79 -6.42 13.66
CA ARG A 37 2.90 -5.61 14.51
C ARG A 37 1.45 -5.98 14.22
N ALA A 38 1.10 -6.12 12.94
CA ALA A 38 -0.23 -6.56 12.55
C ALA A 38 -0.54 -7.95 13.09
N ALA A 39 0.38 -8.92 12.95
CA ALA A 39 0.22 -10.27 13.46
C ALA A 39 -0.03 -10.29 14.97
N ARG A 40 0.76 -9.53 15.74
CA ARG A 40 0.55 -9.38 17.19
C ARG A 40 -0.81 -8.80 17.53
N GLN A 41 -1.27 -7.78 16.81
CA GLN A 41 -2.58 -7.18 17.05
C GLN A 41 -3.72 -8.15 16.71
N ILE A 42 -3.64 -8.86 15.58
CA ILE A 42 -4.62 -9.87 15.17
C ILE A 42 -4.72 -10.97 16.22
N LEU A 43 -3.59 -11.54 16.66
CA LEU A 43 -3.57 -12.56 17.72
C LEU A 43 -4.15 -12.03 19.03
N SER A 44 -3.86 -10.78 19.40
CA SER A 44 -4.42 -10.16 20.60
C SER A 44 -5.94 -9.94 20.51
N ALA A 45 -6.46 -9.61 19.33
CA ALA A 45 -7.89 -9.42 19.08
C ALA A 45 -8.64 -10.76 19.12
N ALA A 46 -8.07 -11.79 18.48
CA ALA A 46 -8.59 -13.16 18.51
C ALA A 46 -8.69 -13.69 19.94
N ARG A 47 -7.63 -13.52 20.75
CA ARG A 47 -7.62 -13.88 22.19
C ARG A 47 -8.70 -13.17 23.00
N ARG A 48 -9.09 -11.95 22.59
CA ARG A 48 -10.08 -11.12 23.29
C ARG A 48 -11.48 -11.23 22.68
N ARG A 49 -11.70 -12.15 21.73
CA ARG A 49 -12.96 -12.30 20.98
C ARG A 49 -13.49 -10.98 20.38
N ARG A 50 -12.59 -10.13 19.89
CA ARG A 50 -12.98 -8.90 19.17
C ARG A 50 -13.26 -9.23 17.71
N SER A 51 -14.42 -8.80 17.20
CA SER A 51 -14.86 -9.03 15.82
C SER A 51 -14.24 -8.06 14.80
N ASP A 52 -13.75 -6.90 15.24
CA ASP A 52 -13.10 -5.89 14.39
C ASP A 52 -11.79 -5.40 15.01
N LEU A 53 -10.79 -5.19 14.15
CA LEU A 53 -9.50 -4.60 14.49
C LEU A 53 -9.18 -3.51 13.46
N THR A 54 -9.44 -2.24 13.83
CA THR A 54 -8.87 -1.11 13.10
C THR A 54 -7.39 -0.98 13.48
N VAL A 55 -6.54 -1.47 12.59
CA VAL A 55 -5.13 -1.76 12.85
C VAL A 55 -4.29 -0.47 12.94
N THR A 56 -4.59 0.57 12.14
CA THR A 56 -3.79 1.81 12.09
C THR A 56 -4.52 3.01 12.71
N VAL A 57 -3.79 3.81 13.49
CA VAL A 57 -4.28 5.09 14.07
C VAL A 57 -4.88 6.02 13.01
N PRO A 58 -4.25 6.23 11.84
CA PRO A 58 -4.85 7.05 10.79
C PRO A 58 -6.12 6.46 10.18
N ALA A 59 -6.28 5.12 10.13
CA ALA A 59 -7.55 4.54 9.68
C ALA A 59 -8.70 4.89 10.64
N ARG A 60 -8.44 4.94 11.95
CA ARG A 60 -9.44 5.40 12.93
C ARG A 60 -9.81 6.86 12.72
N PHE A 61 -8.81 7.72 12.53
CA PHE A 61 -9.07 9.13 12.21
C PHE A 61 -9.81 9.31 10.89
N ALA A 62 -9.49 8.52 9.86
CA ALA A 62 -10.19 8.56 8.58
C ALA A 62 -11.68 8.19 8.73
N VAL A 63 -12.00 7.19 9.55
CA VAL A 63 -13.39 6.81 9.86
C VAL A 63 -14.12 7.96 10.55
N VAL A 64 -13.51 8.58 11.56
CA VAL A 64 -14.12 9.73 12.26
C VAL A 64 -14.26 10.93 11.33
N ALA A 65 -13.23 11.27 10.56
CA ALA A 65 -13.26 12.38 9.62
C ALA A 65 -14.31 12.18 8.52
N HIS A 66 -14.50 10.94 8.05
CA HIS A 66 -15.56 10.62 7.09
C HIS A 66 -16.95 10.74 7.71
N ALA A 67 -17.12 10.36 8.97
CA ALA A 67 -18.39 10.51 9.68
C ALA A 67 -18.76 11.99 9.95
N VAL A 68 -17.77 12.83 10.25
CA VAL A 68 -18.00 14.25 10.61
C VAL A 68 -18.00 15.16 9.38
N PHE A 69 -17.15 14.89 8.39
CA PHE A 69 -16.96 15.75 7.20
C PHE A 69 -16.91 14.93 5.90
N PRO A 70 -17.99 14.23 5.51
CA PRO A 70 -17.99 13.32 4.36
C PRO A 70 -17.62 14.04 3.04
N ASN A 71 -18.11 15.26 2.84
CA ASN A 71 -17.82 16.06 1.64
C ASN A 71 -16.34 16.47 1.53
N MET A 72 -15.68 16.74 2.67
CA MET A 72 -14.26 17.08 2.68
C MET A 72 -13.43 15.84 2.32
N VAL A 73 -13.76 14.69 2.91
CA VAL A 73 -13.10 13.42 2.60
C VAL A 73 -13.28 13.05 1.13
N ALA A 74 -14.49 13.21 0.58
CA ALA A 74 -14.76 12.99 -0.84
C ALA A 74 -13.90 13.89 -1.75
N ARG A 75 -13.72 15.17 -1.38
CA ARG A 75 -12.86 16.11 -2.13
C ARG A 75 -11.40 15.69 -2.09
N VAL A 76 -10.88 15.30 -0.94
CA VAL A 76 -9.51 14.78 -0.80
C VAL A 76 -9.32 13.53 -1.64
N MET A 77 -10.26 12.58 -1.58
CA MET A 77 -10.20 11.36 -2.40
C MET A 77 -10.24 11.67 -3.90
N LYS A 78 -10.99 12.69 -4.33
CA LYS A 78 -10.97 13.14 -5.73
C LYS A 78 -9.62 13.69 -6.16
N ILE A 79 -8.89 14.38 -5.27
CA ILE A 79 -7.54 14.86 -5.54
C ILE A 79 -6.57 13.68 -5.63
N VAL A 80 -6.64 12.75 -4.68
CA VAL A 80 -5.83 11.52 -4.68
C VAL A 80 -6.08 10.71 -5.95
N ALA A 81 -7.35 10.58 -6.37
CA ALA A 81 -7.72 9.84 -7.57
C ALA A 81 -7.14 10.46 -8.85
N ARG A 82 -6.92 11.79 -8.88
CA ARG A 82 -6.25 12.46 -10.01
C ARG A 82 -4.74 12.26 -10.02
N LEU A 83 -4.15 11.88 -8.89
CA LEU A 83 -2.72 11.59 -8.77
C LEU A 83 -2.40 10.12 -9.09
N LEU A 84 -3.42 9.26 -9.18
CA LEU A 84 -3.25 7.88 -9.62
C LEU A 84 -2.72 7.85 -11.07
N PRO A 85 -1.85 6.88 -11.40
CA PRO A 85 -1.43 6.65 -12.77
C PRO A 85 -2.65 6.43 -13.67
N ALA A 86 -2.69 7.12 -14.81
CA ALA A 86 -3.73 6.90 -15.81
C ALA A 86 -3.49 5.57 -16.54
N MET A 87 -4.57 4.85 -16.83
CA MET A 87 -4.51 3.66 -17.66
C MET A 87 -4.19 4.07 -19.12
N PRO A 88 -3.20 3.44 -19.78
CA PRO A 88 -2.88 3.74 -21.17
C PRO A 88 -4.07 3.43 -22.10
N ALA A 89 -4.22 4.24 -23.16
CA ALA A 89 -5.37 4.17 -24.07
C ALA A 89 -5.36 2.92 -24.99
N GLN A 90 -4.20 2.32 -25.23
CA GLN A 90 -4.01 1.08 -26.00
C GLN A 90 -2.77 0.33 -25.47
N GLY A 91 -2.88 -1.00 -25.34
CA GLY A 91 -1.82 -1.84 -24.77
C GLY A 91 -1.73 -1.69 -23.24
N GLY A 92 -1.77 -2.81 -22.51
CA GLY A 92 -1.78 -2.79 -21.04
C GLY A 92 -2.47 -3.97 -20.36
N ASP A 93 -3.02 -4.93 -21.11
CA ASP A 93 -3.64 -6.12 -20.52
C ASP A 93 -2.63 -7.18 -20.06
N GLU A 94 -1.39 -7.07 -20.52
CA GLU A 94 -0.28 -7.92 -20.12
C GLU A 94 0.16 -7.57 -18.70
N ALA A 95 0.28 -8.60 -17.86
CA ALA A 95 0.65 -8.46 -16.47
C ALA A 95 2.17 -8.55 -16.33
N HIS A 96 2.78 -7.51 -15.77
CA HIS A 96 4.19 -7.46 -15.44
C HIS A 96 4.41 -7.62 -13.94
N THR A 97 5.47 -8.31 -13.56
CA THR A 97 5.85 -8.42 -12.14
C THR A 97 6.36 -7.07 -11.61
N GLY A 98 6.27 -6.86 -10.30
CA GLY A 98 6.88 -5.70 -9.64
C GLY A 98 8.40 -5.62 -9.84
N TRP A 99 9.05 -6.77 -10.02
CA TRP A 99 10.46 -6.87 -10.41
C TRP A 99 10.75 -6.25 -11.78
N GLU A 100 9.92 -6.53 -12.77
CA GLU A 100 10.02 -5.95 -14.12
C GLU A 100 9.62 -4.47 -14.17
N SER A 101 8.88 -4.02 -13.16
CA SER A 101 8.23 -2.70 -13.10
C SER A 101 9.02 -1.65 -12.34
N GLN A 102 10.29 -1.90 -12.01
CA GLN A 102 11.11 -0.96 -11.25
C GLN A 102 11.31 0.40 -11.96
N SER A 103 11.43 1.46 -11.17
CA SER A 103 11.55 2.84 -11.66
C SER A 103 12.65 3.60 -10.93
N ARG A 104 13.03 4.79 -11.42
CA ARG A 104 14.05 5.63 -10.75
C ARG A 104 13.65 6.10 -9.34
N LEU A 105 12.36 6.07 -9.02
CA LEU A 105 11.83 6.45 -7.69
C LEU A 105 11.67 5.24 -6.75
N SER A 106 11.88 4.03 -7.27
CA SER A 106 11.71 2.77 -6.55
C SER A 106 12.71 1.74 -7.13
N PRO A 107 13.92 1.60 -6.54
CA PRO A 107 14.21 1.83 -5.11
C PRO A 107 14.64 3.26 -4.73
N SER A 108 14.16 3.76 -3.59
CA SER A 108 14.58 5.03 -2.96
C SER A 108 14.47 4.99 -1.43
N PHE A 109 14.94 6.03 -0.74
CA PHE A 109 14.75 6.14 0.73
C PHE A 109 13.27 6.01 1.15
N LEU A 110 12.35 6.45 0.30
CA LEU A 110 10.91 6.35 0.54
C LEU A 110 10.40 4.90 0.48
N THR A 111 11.08 4.00 -0.25
CA THR A 111 10.75 2.57 -0.33
C THR A 111 11.55 1.70 0.63
N ALA A 112 12.57 2.24 1.29
CA ALA A 112 13.52 1.49 2.12
C ALA A 112 12.86 0.61 3.20
N LEU A 113 11.73 1.06 3.77
CA LEU A 113 10.97 0.26 4.75
C LEU A 113 10.26 -0.94 4.12
N ALA A 114 9.80 -0.83 2.87
CA ALA A 114 9.25 -1.95 2.12
C ALA A 114 10.37 -2.87 1.61
N ASP A 115 11.50 -2.32 1.17
CA ASP A 115 12.66 -3.10 0.70
C ASP A 115 13.26 -3.95 1.83
N ARG A 116 13.39 -3.40 3.05
CA ARG A 116 13.77 -4.18 4.25
C ARG A 116 12.76 -5.28 4.58
N ALA A 117 11.47 -5.06 4.32
CA ALA A 117 10.46 -6.09 4.52
C ALA A 117 10.61 -7.21 3.48
N THR A 118 10.93 -6.86 2.24
CA THR A 118 11.24 -7.85 1.18
C THR A 118 12.39 -8.75 1.59
N GLU A 119 13.48 -8.19 2.16
CA GLU A 119 14.59 -8.99 2.71
C GLU A 119 14.16 -9.87 3.87
N LYS A 120 13.43 -9.31 4.83
CA LYS A 120 13.04 -10.02 6.05
C LYS A 120 12.10 -11.20 5.79
N PHE A 121 11.19 -11.07 4.83
CA PHE A 121 10.17 -12.07 4.51
C PHE A 121 10.51 -12.92 3.28
N ASN A 122 11.76 -12.85 2.82
CA ASN A 122 12.28 -13.59 1.66
C ASN A 122 11.56 -13.32 0.33
N GLU A 123 10.90 -12.17 0.14
CA GLU A 123 10.12 -11.86 -1.07
C GLU A 123 10.98 -11.50 -2.31
N ARG A 124 12.21 -12.06 -2.41
CA ARG A 124 13.18 -11.84 -3.50
C ARG A 124 13.33 -13.12 -4.34
N TRP A 125 12.34 -13.45 -5.17
CA TRP A 125 12.41 -14.57 -6.11
C TRP A 125 11.89 -14.14 -7.48
#